data_AF-A0A444WWX7-F1
#
_entry.id   AF-A0A444WWX7-F1
#
_cell.length_a   1.000
_cell.length_b   1.000
_cell.length_c   1.000
_cell.angle_alpha   90.00
_cell.angle_beta   90.00
_cell.angle_gamma   90.00
#
_symmetry.space_group_name_H-M   'P 1'
#
loop_
_entity.id
_entity.type
_entity.pdbx_description
1 polymer ?
#
loop_
_entity_poly.entity_id
_entity_poly.type
_entity_poly.pdbx_seq_one_letter_code
_entity_poly.pdbx_strand_id
1 'polypeptide(L)'
;MFPGYSPYYCGYPKIELYKELGFQLRLGSSIGVLSPGAAEKGNPQLQRKVHAFLRCDKGVKVSIAEELGRENSGSENATELSAGVKIAQESLKSSFSELQPCVKDPLPEALNIFDIGSKLALKSTNQEQPIQNKGGDVDVSNSNTCRDIVLFQTKDVDHKKSSIQRPNLIEENNPAHESPNLMEQNSTAHSYEVIMGKIINMENQITNVNEYEAIAKQKLPKMVYDFYASGAEDQWTLKENRDAFSRILFRPRILIDVSKVDMTTRILGFNISMPIMIAPTGMQKLAHPQGECAIARAASAANTIMEVASTGPGIRFFQLYMFKDRNLVTQLVRRAERAGFKAVVLTADRPFIGRREDDIKNGFRLPPNVTLKNFEGLDFGEKNKAGSSVSQTRRHIDPSLNWKDVKWLQTITSLPIVVKGVLTAEDARIAVQAGVAGIIVSNHGARQLDYVPAPIMVLEEIVKAVEGRIGVFVDGGIRRGTDVYKALALGASSVFIGRAVVFSLAAEGEGGVRKVLKMLRDELQLTMALCGSPSLKHISRHHIFTRTTFPSNL
;
A
#
# COMPACT_ATOMS: atom_id res chain seq x y z
N MET A 1 -10.45 42.65 -17.05
CA MET A 1 -11.30 42.08 -18.11
C MET A 1 -10.58 42.29 -19.44
N PHE A 2 -9.85 41.28 -19.92
CA PHE A 2 -9.66 40.81 -21.31
C PHE A 2 -8.74 39.57 -21.22
N PRO A 3 -9.06 38.46 -21.91
CA PRO A 3 -8.42 37.15 -21.75
C PRO A 3 -7.32 36.92 -22.78
N GLY A 4 -6.39 35.97 -22.55
CA GLY A 4 -5.61 35.42 -23.65
C GLY A 4 -4.30 34.74 -23.26
N TYR A 5 -4.08 33.57 -23.84
CA TYR A 5 -2.91 32.69 -23.75
C TYR A 5 -2.82 31.79 -22.51
N SER A 6 -3.60 30.70 -22.51
CA SER A 6 -3.14 29.45 -21.90
C SER A 6 -2.56 28.57 -23.01
N PRO A 7 -1.24 28.33 -23.07
CA PRO A 7 -0.71 27.34 -24.00
C PRO A 7 -1.28 25.97 -23.64
N TYR A 8 -1.90 25.29 -24.61
CA TYR A 8 -2.30 23.90 -24.47
C TYR A 8 -1.02 23.05 -24.51
N TYR A 9 -0.56 22.63 -23.33
CA TYR A 9 0.47 21.61 -23.23
C TYR A 9 -0.16 20.25 -23.48
N CYS A 10 -0.03 19.73 -24.69
CA CYS A 10 -0.27 18.31 -24.94
C CYS A 10 0.95 17.55 -24.39
N GLY A 11 0.85 17.05 -23.17
CA GLY A 11 1.93 16.31 -22.52
C GLY A 11 2.17 14.98 -23.22
N TYR A 12 3.24 14.90 -24.02
CA TYR A 12 3.78 13.59 -24.41
C TYR A 12 4.36 12.88 -23.18
N PRO A 13 4.38 11.54 -23.16
CA PRO A 13 4.99 10.80 -22.07
C PRO A 13 6.45 11.25 -21.89
N LYS A 14 6.83 11.57 -20.66
CA LYS A 14 8.23 11.75 -20.27
C LYS A 14 9.03 10.55 -20.79
N ILE A 15 9.93 10.79 -21.72
CA ILE A 15 10.96 9.81 -22.06
C ILE A 15 12.15 10.13 -21.16
N GLU A 16 12.18 9.54 -19.96
CA GLU A 16 13.36 9.59 -19.08
C GLU A 16 14.43 8.64 -19.66
N LEU A 17 15.13 9.10 -20.68
CA LEU A 17 16.30 8.41 -21.21
C LEU A 17 17.55 8.88 -20.44
N TYR A 18 18.21 7.93 -19.77
CA TYR A 18 19.57 7.98 -19.23
C TYR A 18 19.82 8.73 -17.90
N LYS A 19 19.05 8.39 -16.86
CA LYS A 19 19.42 8.69 -15.45
C LYS A 19 20.80 8.14 -15.04
N GLU A 20 21.26 7.06 -15.67
CA GLU A 20 22.48 6.34 -15.30
C GLU A 20 23.79 7.06 -15.62
N LEU A 21 23.76 8.10 -16.47
CA LEU A 21 24.93 8.92 -16.81
C LEU A 21 24.95 10.29 -16.11
N GLY A 22 24.03 10.56 -15.17
CA GLY A 22 23.93 11.84 -14.46
C GLY A 22 23.31 12.97 -15.30
N PHE A 23 22.55 12.62 -16.35
CA PHE A 23 21.84 13.56 -17.21
C PHE A 23 20.32 13.33 -17.17
N GLN A 24 19.55 14.41 -17.29
CA GLN A 24 18.12 14.36 -17.60
C GLN A 24 17.88 15.07 -18.93
N LEU A 25 17.41 14.33 -19.93
CA LEU A 25 16.86 14.89 -21.16
C LEU A 25 15.34 15.04 -20.99
N ARG A 26 14.81 16.24 -21.22
CA ARG A 26 13.37 16.48 -21.34
C ARG A 26 13.05 17.03 -22.72
N LEU A 27 12.10 16.38 -23.39
CA LEU A 27 11.53 16.84 -24.64
C LEU A 27 10.13 17.39 -24.36
N GLY A 28 9.84 18.55 -24.94
CA GLY A 28 8.49 19.13 -24.95
C GLY A 28 8.17 19.67 -26.33
N SER A 29 6.90 19.66 -26.72
CA SER A 29 6.44 20.39 -27.89
C SER A 29 5.31 21.34 -27.52
N SER A 30 5.21 22.44 -28.24
CA SER A 30 4.13 23.41 -28.10
C SER A 30 3.58 23.76 -29.48
N ILE A 31 2.26 23.83 -29.60
CA ILE A 31 1.58 24.26 -30.81
C ILE A 31 0.98 25.64 -30.54
N GLY A 32 1.39 26.63 -31.33
CA GLY A 32 0.90 28.00 -31.24
C GLY A 32 0.15 28.41 -32.51
N VAL A 33 -0.95 29.15 -32.34
CA VAL A 33 -1.65 29.83 -33.44
C VAL A 33 -1.13 31.27 -33.50
N LEU A 34 -0.60 31.69 -34.65
CA LEU A 34 -0.08 33.04 -34.85
C LEU A 34 -1.23 34.05 -35.05
N SER A 35 -1.51 34.82 -34.00
CA SER A 35 -2.17 36.15 -33.96
C SER A 35 -3.59 36.33 -34.56
N PRO A 36 -4.44 37.22 -33.99
CA PRO A 36 -5.85 37.38 -34.42
C PRO A 36 -6.07 38.10 -35.77
N GLY A 37 -5.02 38.36 -36.56
CA GLY A 37 -5.06 39.25 -37.72
C GLY A 37 -5.24 38.60 -39.09
N ALA A 38 -5.33 37.27 -39.18
CA ALA A 38 -5.45 36.55 -40.45
C ALA A 38 -6.73 35.72 -40.57
N ALA A 39 -7.76 36.04 -39.80
CA ALA A 39 -9.05 35.36 -39.81
C ALA A 39 -10.04 35.89 -40.87
N GLU A 40 -9.55 36.44 -41.99
CA GLU A 40 -10.43 36.83 -43.12
C GLU A 40 -10.21 36.06 -44.43
N LYS A 41 -9.23 35.15 -44.52
CA LYS A 41 -9.17 34.18 -45.63
C LYS A 41 -8.74 32.83 -45.10
N GLY A 42 -9.68 31.88 -45.08
CA GLY A 42 -9.57 30.60 -44.36
C GLY A 42 -8.31 29.79 -44.67
N ASN A 43 -7.40 29.76 -43.71
CA ASN A 43 -6.74 28.55 -43.19
C ASN A 43 -5.85 28.98 -41.99
N PRO A 44 -6.08 28.51 -40.74
CA PRO A 44 -5.22 28.86 -39.63
C PRO A 44 -3.83 28.20 -39.79
N GLN A 45 -2.77 29.02 -39.89
CA GLN A 45 -1.39 28.53 -39.89
C GLN A 45 -1.01 28.05 -38.49
N LEU A 46 -0.62 26.78 -38.37
CA LEU A 46 -0.15 26.18 -37.13
C LEU A 46 1.38 26.15 -37.11
N GLN A 47 1.99 26.70 -36.06
CA GLN A 47 3.41 26.51 -35.80
C GLN A 47 3.61 25.47 -34.70
N ARG A 48 4.40 24.43 -35.01
CA ARG A 48 4.89 23.47 -34.03
C ARG A 48 6.31 23.83 -33.64
N LYS A 49 6.54 24.01 -32.33
CA LYS A 49 7.88 24.12 -31.75
C LYS A 49 8.20 22.87 -30.95
N VAL A 50 9.41 22.35 -31.11
CA VAL A 50 9.96 21.28 -30.29
C VAL A 50 11.13 21.85 -29.49
N HIS A 51 11.15 21.56 -28.19
CA HIS A 51 12.18 21.99 -27.27
C HIS A 51 12.86 20.78 -26.64
N ALA A 52 14.19 20.76 -26.65
CA ALA A 52 14.99 19.77 -25.94
C ALA A 52 15.83 20.45 -24.85
N PHE A 53 15.71 19.93 -23.62
CA PHE A 53 16.47 20.40 -22.47
C PHE A 53 17.35 19.29 -21.92
N LEU A 54 18.65 19.51 -21.90
CA LEU A 54 19.60 18.63 -21.24
C LEU A 54 20.06 19.26 -19.92
N ARG A 55 19.93 18.53 -18.81
CA ARG A 55 20.36 18.97 -17.48
C ARG A 55 21.31 17.95 -16.87
N CYS A 56 22.43 18.41 -16.33
CA CYS A 56 23.37 17.60 -15.53
C CYS A 56 23.30 18.01 -14.05
N ASP A 57 23.62 17.09 -13.14
CA ASP A 57 23.59 17.29 -11.68
C ASP A 57 24.50 18.43 -11.17
N LYS A 58 25.49 18.85 -11.96
CA LYS A 58 26.34 20.04 -11.66
C LYS A 58 25.71 21.38 -12.03
N GLY A 59 24.43 21.40 -12.44
CA GLY A 59 23.67 22.64 -12.65
C GLY A 59 23.80 23.28 -14.03
N VAL A 60 24.58 22.72 -14.95
CA VAL A 60 24.66 23.19 -16.34
C VAL A 60 23.37 22.83 -17.08
N LYS A 61 22.69 23.85 -17.60
CA LYS A 61 21.57 23.72 -18.53
C LYS A 61 22.06 24.13 -19.91
N VAL A 62 22.02 23.23 -20.87
CA VAL A 62 22.21 23.58 -22.28
C VAL A 62 20.85 23.48 -22.95
N SER A 63 20.36 24.60 -23.49
CA SER A 63 19.16 24.64 -24.33
C SER A 63 19.58 24.35 -25.75
N ILE A 64 19.09 23.25 -26.32
CA ILE A 64 19.54 22.79 -27.63
C ILE A 64 18.43 23.05 -28.64
N ALA A 65 18.73 23.98 -29.56
CA ALA A 65 18.04 24.36 -30.80
C ALA A 65 16.53 24.70 -30.75
N GLU A 66 16.21 25.93 -31.17
CA GLU A 66 14.92 26.25 -31.81
C GLU A 66 15.05 25.92 -33.30
N GLU A 67 14.12 25.17 -33.88
CA GLU A 67 13.86 25.35 -35.31
C GLU A 67 12.37 25.31 -35.66
N LEU A 68 12.02 26.26 -36.53
CA LEU A 68 10.69 26.67 -36.95
C LEU A 68 10.24 25.82 -38.16
N GLY A 69 9.38 24.83 -37.92
CA GLY A 69 8.61 24.20 -39.01
C GLY A 69 7.30 24.96 -39.25
N ARG A 70 7.06 25.42 -40.49
CA ARG A 70 5.77 25.99 -40.92
C ARG A 70 4.94 24.91 -41.61
N GLU A 71 3.93 24.37 -40.93
CA GLU A 71 2.94 23.54 -41.62
C GLU A 71 1.86 24.47 -42.21
N ASN A 72 1.89 24.67 -43.53
CA ASN A 72 0.68 25.07 -44.24
C ASN A 72 -0.21 23.83 -44.35
N SER A 73 -1.41 23.91 -43.79
CA SER A 73 -2.45 22.88 -43.91
C SER A 73 -2.78 22.63 -45.38
N GLY A 74 -2.13 21.62 -45.98
CA GLY A 74 -2.34 21.27 -47.38
C GLY A 74 -1.31 20.36 -48.07
N SER A 75 -0.16 20.01 -47.49
CA SER A 75 0.76 19.06 -48.14
C SER A 75 1.42 18.09 -47.16
N GLU A 76 1.14 16.80 -47.34
CA GLU A 76 1.95 15.69 -46.81
C GLU A 76 3.37 15.80 -47.37
N ASN A 77 4.35 16.29 -46.60
CA ASN A 77 5.76 16.16 -46.98
C ASN A 77 6.64 15.93 -45.75
N ALA A 78 7.09 14.69 -45.59
CA ALA A 78 7.98 14.20 -44.54
C ALA A 78 9.42 14.79 -44.58
N THR A 79 9.71 15.65 -45.56
CA THR A 79 11.05 16.19 -45.85
C THR A 79 11.46 17.36 -44.96
N GLU A 80 10.54 18.22 -44.52
CA GLU A 80 10.88 19.36 -43.65
C GLU A 80 11.14 18.93 -42.20
N LEU A 81 10.45 17.87 -41.74
CA LEU A 81 10.71 17.26 -40.44
C LEU A 81 12.12 16.65 -40.36
N SER A 82 12.65 16.13 -41.48
CA SER A 82 13.98 15.52 -41.51
C SER A 82 15.12 16.54 -41.46
N ALA A 83 14.91 17.76 -41.96
CA ALA A 83 15.91 18.84 -41.92
C ALA A 83 16.10 19.37 -40.49
N GLY A 84 14.99 19.65 -39.78
CA GLY A 84 15.04 20.11 -38.39
C GLY A 84 15.59 19.06 -37.41
N VAL A 85 15.35 17.77 -37.68
CA VAL A 85 15.98 16.68 -36.92
C VAL A 85 17.50 16.68 -37.11
N LYS A 86 18.00 16.97 -38.32
CA LYS A 86 19.44 17.00 -38.61
C LYS A 86 20.16 18.15 -37.90
N ILE A 87 19.53 19.33 -37.84
CA ILE A 87 20.06 20.52 -37.15
C ILE A 87 20.02 20.35 -35.63
N ALA A 88 18.96 19.72 -35.09
CA ALA A 88 18.91 19.34 -33.68
C ALA A 88 19.97 18.29 -33.33
N GLN A 89 20.27 17.34 -34.22
CA GLN A 89 21.33 16.35 -34.06
C GLN A 89 22.73 16.98 -34.03
N GLU A 90 23.01 17.96 -34.89
CA GLU A 90 24.28 18.69 -34.90
C GLU A 90 24.45 19.56 -33.66
N SER A 91 23.38 20.24 -33.23
CA SER A 91 23.37 21.04 -32.00
C SER A 91 23.56 20.18 -30.74
N LEU A 92 22.97 18.97 -30.72
CA LEU A 92 23.19 17.96 -29.67
C LEU A 92 24.65 17.51 -29.64
N LYS A 93 25.26 17.20 -30.80
CA LYS A 93 26.68 16.81 -30.87
C LYS A 93 27.61 17.89 -30.32
N SER A 94 27.38 19.16 -30.70
CA SER A 94 28.16 20.30 -30.20
C SER A 94 28.02 20.46 -28.67
N SER A 95 26.80 20.41 -28.15
CA SER A 95 26.55 20.54 -26.70
C SER A 95 27.13 19.39 -25.87
N PHE A 96 27.17 18.16 -26.42
CA PHE A 96 27.80 17.00 -25.77
C PHE A 96 29.33 17.14 -25.70
N SER A 97 29.96 17.70 -26.72
CA SER A 97 31.41 17.95 -26.71
C SER A 97 31.84 18.96 -25.62
N GLU A 98 31.00 19.96 -25.34
CA GLU A 98 31.22 20.92 -24.25
C GLU A 98 31.07 20.30 -22.85
N LEU A 99 30.26 19.25 -22.72
CA LEU A 99 29.99 18.56 -21.46
C LEU A 99 30.99 17.45 -21.14
N GLN A 100 31.81 17.04 -22.12
CA GLN A 100 32.79 15.95 -21.98
C GLN A 100 33.82 16.15 -20.84
N PRO A 101 34.29 17.36 -20.52
CA PRO A 101 35.17 17.59 -19.37
C PRO A 101 34.49 17.42 -17.99
N CYS A 102 33.15 17.39 -17.95
CA CYS A 102 32.38 17.35 -16.70
C CYS A 102 32.09 15.92 -16.18
N VAL A 103 32.36 14.90 -17.00
CA VAL A 103 32.09 13.47 -16.77
C VAL A 103 33.44 12.74 -16.62
N LYS A 104 33.57 11.87 -15.61
CA LYS A 104 34.86 11.23 -15.26
C LYS A 104 35.30 10.13 -16.25
N ASP A 105 34.37 9.56 -17.00
CA ASP A 105 34.60 8.46 -17.94
C ASP A 105 34.19 8.87 -19.37
N PRO A 106 34.89 8.42 -20.42
CA PRO A 106 34.50 8.70 -21.80
C PRO A 106 33.13 8.07 -22.11
N LEU A 107 32.25 8.85 -22.75
CA LEU A 107 30.95 8.36 -23.22
C LEU A 107 31.17 7.22 -24.24
N PRO A 108 30.47 6.07 -24.14
CA PRO A 108 30.63 4.99 -25.09
C PRO A 108 30.30 5.43 -26.53
N GLU A 109 31.10 5.01 -27.52
CA GLU A 109 30.83 5.22 -28.96
C GLU A 109 29.44 4.72 -29.42
N ALA A 110 28.79 3.88 -28.61
CA ALA A 110 27.44 3.34 -28.85
C ALA A 110 26.29 4.35 -28.69
N LEU A 111 26.55 5.61 -28.33
CA LEU A 111 25.57 6.71 -28.42
C LEU A 111 25.38 7.12 -29.89
N ASN A 112 24.89 6.21 -30.72
CA ASN A 112 24.60 6.48 -32.11
C ASN A 112 23.32 7.32 -32.20
N ILE A 113 23.49 8.64 -32.32
CA ILE A 113 22.44 9.67 -32.44
C ILE A 113 21.42 9.36 -33.56
N PHE A 114 21.82 8.51 -34.53
CA PHE A 114 20.94 7.99 -35.57
C PHE A 114 19.73 7.22 -35.02
N ASP A 115 19.91 6.50 -33.92
CA ASP A 115 18.90 5.61 -33.36
C ASP A 115 17.82 6.38 -32.58
N ILE A 116 18.18 7.54 -32.03
CA ILE A 116 17.28 8.46 -31.32
C ILE A 116 16.36 9.18 -32.31
N GLY A 117 16.91 9.68 -33.43
CA GLY A 117 16.13 10.38 -34.47
C GLY A 117 15.13 9.46 -35.19
N SER A 118 15.54 8.22 -35.48
CA SER A 118 14.71 7.22 -36.18
C SER A 118 13.50 6.79 -35.36
N LYS A 119 13.68 6.61 -34.04
CA LYS A 119 12.60 6.24 -33.10
C LYS A 119 11.62 7.39 -32.82
N LEU A 120 12.01 8.65 -33.06
CA LEU A 120 11.16 9.82 -32.95
C LEU A 120 10.26 10.01 -34.18
N ALA A 121 10.80 9.79 -35.39
CA ALA A 121 10.04 9.94 -36.65
C ALA A 121 8.93 8.87 -36.83
N LEU A 122 9.16 7.64 -36.35
CA LEU A 122 8.17 6.54 -36.41
C LEU A 122 6.97 6.73 -35.48
N LYS A 123 7.07 7.60 -34.45
CA LYS A 123 5.98 7.89 -33.51
C LYS A 123 5.04 8.99 -33.99
N SER A 124 5.49 9.90 -34.84
CA SER A 124 4.65 10.99 -35.36
C SER A 124 3.80 10.60 -36.57
N THR A 125 4.22 9.62 -37.36
CA THR A 125 3.50 9.20 -38.58
C THR A 125 2.40 8.16 -38.37
N ASN A 126 2.38 7.46 -37.22
CA ASN A 126 1.44 6.37 -36.95
C ASN A 126 0.13 6.79 -36.23
N GLN A 127 -0.23 8.08 -36.23
CA GLN A 127 -1.43 8.59 -35.54
C GLN A 127 -2.52 9.20 -36.43
N GLU A 128 -2.48 9.00 -37.75
CA GLU A 128 -3.57 9.47 -38.63
C GLU A 128 -4.38 8.30 -39.19
N GLN A 129 -5.60 8.11 -38.69
CA GLN A 129 -6.68 7.51 -39.47
C GLN A 129 -7.75 8.57 -39.75
N PRO A 130 -8.28 8.66 -40.99
CA PRO A 130 -9.21 9.72 -41.37
C PRO A 130 -10.60 9.46 -40.78
N ILE A 131 -11.14 10.43 -40.04
CA ILE A 131 -12.55 10.46 -39.63
C ILE A 131 -13.36 10.90 -40.86
N GLN A 132 -14.07 9.95 -41.50
CA GLN A 132 -15.08 10.29 -42.49
C GLN A 132 -16.36 10.78 -41.78
N ASN A 133 -16.73 12.04 -42.06
CA ASN A 133 -17.96 12.68 -41.63
C ASN A 133 -19.21 11.97 -42.15
N LYS A 134 -20.11 11.55 -41.26
CA LYS A 134 -21.56 11.50 -41.53
C LYS A 134 -22.30 12.16 -40.38
N GLY A 135 -23.09 13.18 -40.75
CA GLY A 135 -23.63 14.19 -39.86
C GLY A 135 -24.62 13.71 -38.80
N GLY A 136 -24.67 14.50 -37.74
CA GLY A 136 -25.57 14.39 -36.59
C GLY A 136 -24.85 14.96 -35.37
N ASP A 137 -25.40 16.02 -34.79
CA ASP A 137 -24.82 16.76 -33.66
C ASP A 137 -24.34 15.83 -32.52
N VAL A 138 -23.07 16.01 -32.10
CA VAL A 138 -22.53 15.40 -30.89
C VAL A 138 -22.04 16.51 -29.97
N ASP A 139 -22.69 16.56 -28.80
CA ASP A 139 -22.37 17.34 -27.63
C ASP A 139 -20.90 17.12 -27.19
N VAL A 140 -20.12 18.20 -27.11
CA VAL A 140 -18.68 18.15 -26.75
C VAL A 140 -18.54 18.11 -25.24
N SER A 141 -18.81 16.95 -24.65
CA SER A 141 -18.26 16.58 -23.35
C SER A 141 -18.01 15.07 -23.30
N ASN A 142 -16.76 14.69 -22.99
CA ASN A 142 -16.20 13.33 -22.91
C ASN A 142 -15.69 12.67 -24.21
N SER A 143 -14.37 12.78 -24.44
CA SER A 143 -13.59 11.69 -25.07
C SER A 143 -12.13 11.70 -24.61
N ASN A 144 -11.87 11.34 -23.36
CA ASN A 144 -10.54 10.91 -22.92
C ASN A 144 -10.42 9.40 -23.14
N THR A 145 -9.93 8.99 -24.31
CA THR A 145 -9.48 7.60 -24.54
C THR A 145 -8.02 7.60 -24.92
N CYS A 146 -7.13 7.58 -23.93
CA CYS A 146 -5.80 6.98 -24.10
C CYS A 146 -5.95 5.49 -23.85
N ARG A 147 -5.83 4.68 -24.91
CA ARG A 147 -5.61 3.24 -24.81
C ARG A 147 -4.11 2.99 -24.80
N ASP A 148 -3.61 2.36 -23.75
CA ASP A 148 -2.27 1.78 -23.74
C ASP A 148 -2.24 0.59 -24.70
N ILE A 149 -1.43 0.67 -25.76
CA ILE A 149 -1.09 -0.48 -26.61
C ILE A 149 0.34 -0.90 -26.27
N VAL A 150 0.46 -2.03 -25.59
CA VAL A 150 1.72 -2.75 -25.40
C VAL A 150 1.87 -3.73 -26.56
N LEU A 151 2.81 -3.50 -27.47
CA LEU A 151 3.23 -4.47 -28.47
C LEU A 151 4.58 -5.07 -28.04
N PHE A 152 4.54 -6.26 -27.45
CA PHE A 152 5.64 -7.22 -27.53
C PHE A 152 5.22 -8.32 -28.50
N GLN A 153 5.89 -8.42 -29.64
CA GLN A 153 5.77 -9.54 -30.55
C GLN A 153 7.19 -10.02 -30.88
N THR A 154 7.72 -10.94 -30.08
CA THR A 154 8.83 -11.79 -30.52
C THR A 154 8.20 -12.98 -31.23
N LYS A 155 8.34 -13.02 -32.56
CA LYS A 155 7.94 -14.17 -33.37
C LYS A 155 8.79 -15.38 -32.98
N ASP A 156 8.10 -16.51 -32.82
CA ASP A 156 8.64 -17.86 -32.79
C ASP A 156 9.55 -18.15 -34.00
N VAL A 157 10.59 -18.94 -33.75
CA VAL A 157 11.15 -19.86 -34.75
C VAL A 157 11.15 -21.26 -34.14
N ASP A 158 10.32 -22.11 -34.74
CA ASP A 158 10.17 -23.55 -34.49
C ASP A 158 11.46 -24.35 -34.73
N HIS A 159 11.71 -25.40 -33.93
CA HIS A 159 11.60 -26.78 -34.41
C HIS A 159 11.64 -27.83 -33.28
N LYS A 160 10.66 -28.75 -33.36
CA LYS A 160 10.47 -29.99 -32.60
C LYS A 160 11.56 -31.04 -32.88
N LYS A 161 11.93 -31.84 -31.86
CA LYS A 161 11.74 -33.32 -31.74
C LYS A 161 12.82 -34.03 -30.88
N SER A 162 12.33 -34.63 -29.79
CA SER A 162 12.55 -36.02 -29.33
C SER A 162 13.96 -36.63 -29.13
N SER A 163 14.13 -37.13 -27.89
CA SER A 163 14.53 -38.50 -27.50
C SER A 163 15.99 -39.00 -27.65
N ILE A 164 16.53 -39.36 -26.46
CA ILE A 164 17.26 -40.62 -26.12
C ILE A 164 18.72 -40.76 -26.58
N GLN A 165 19.49 -41.39 -25.68
CA GLN A 165 20.81 -42.05 -25.78
C GLN A 165 22.11 -41.28 -25.45
N ARG A 166 22.75 -41.70 -24.35
CA ARG A 166 24.23 -41.88 -24.24
C ARG A 166 24.57 -43.25 -24.90
N PRO A 167 25.80 -43.59 -25.37
CA PRO A 167 27.12 -43.20 -24.83
C PRO A 167 28.26 -42.97 -25.87
N ASN A 168 29.44 -42.59 -25.35
CA ASN A 168 30.83 -42.70 -25.85
C ASN A 168 31.14 -42.68 -27.35
N LEU A 169 32.15 -41.90 -27.76
CA LEU A 169 33.32 -42.39 -28.51
C LEU A 169 34.44 -41.31 -28.54
N ILE A 170 35.66 -41.81 -28.41
CA ILE A 170 36.95 -41.13 -28.59
C ILE A 170 37.21 -41.06 -30.10
N GLU A 171 37.70 -39.94 -30.63
CA GLU A 171 38.85 -39.93 -31.57
C GLU A 171 39.34 -38.51 -31.90
N GLU A 172 40.63 -38.48 -32.23
CA GLU A 172 41.58 -37.37 -32.30
C GLU A 172 41.50 -36.47 -33.56
N ASN A 173 42.30 -35.39 -33.50
CA ASN A 173 43.00 -34.67 -34.59
C ASN A 173 42.25 -33.52 -35.29
N ASN A 174 42.55 -32.27 -34.94
CA ASN A 174 43.63 -31.45 -35.56
C ASN A 174 43.60 -29.98 -35.02
N PRO A 175 44.73 -29.25 -35.00
CA PRO A 175 44.83 -27.90 -34.45
C PRO A 175 44.66 -26.81 -35.52
N ALA A 176 44.11 -25.66 -35.15
CA ALA A 176 44.65 -24.31 -35.43
C ALA A 176 43.59 -23.20 -35.33
N HIS A 177 43.99 -22.10 -34.70
CA HIS A 177 43.43 -20.74 -34.72
C HIS A 177 42.13 -20.45 -33.96
N GLU A 178 42.26 -20.20 -32.65
CA GLU A 178 41.33 -19.32 -31.93
C GLU A 178 41.85 -17.88 -31.91
N SER A 179 41.03 -16.97 -32.44
CA SER A 179 41.16 -15.52 -32.26
C SER A 179 40.69 -15.14 -30.85
N PRO A 180 41.48 -14.39 -30.05
CA PRO A 180 41.06 -13.98 -28.72
C PRO A 180 40.23 -12.69 -28.85
N ASN A 181 38.90 -12.77 -28.96
CA ASN A 181 38.05 -11.57 -28.80
C ASN A 181 36.56 -11.80 -28.48
N LEU A 182 36.12 -13.00 -28.10
CA LEU A 182 34.72 -13.27 -27.74
C LEU A 182 34.45 -13.46 -26.24
N MET A 183 35.48 -13.50 -25.39
CA MET A 183 35.31 -13.75 -23.95
C MET A 183 35.10 -12.48 -23.11
N GLU A 184 35.45 -11.30 -23.61
CA GLU A 184 35.40 -10.05 -22.82
C GLU A 184 34.05 -9.29 -22.94
N GLN A 185 33.30 -9.51 -24.03
CA GLN A 185 31.99 -8.88 -24.23
C GLN A 185 30.85 -9.58 -23.45
N ASN A 186 30.99 -10.86 -23.14
CA ASN A 186 29.98 -11.61 -22.38
C ASN A 186 30.05 -11.35 -20.86
N SER A 187 31.21 -10.99 -20.31
CA SER A 187 31.35 -10.69 -18.88
C SER A 187 30.76 -9.33 -18.51
N THR A 188 30.87 -8.35 -19.41
CA THR A 188 30.29 -7.00 -19.26
C THR A 188 28.77 -7.05 -19.39
N ALA A 189 28.20 -7.70 -20.41
CA ALA A 189 26.74 -7.82 -20.55
C ALA A 189 26.09 -8.53 -19.34
N HIS A 190 26.72 -9.59 -18.82
CA HIS A 190 26.23 -10.30 -17.64
C HIS A 190 26.33 -9.46 -16.36
N SER A 191 27.40 -8.66 -16.20
CA SER A 191 27.54 -7.75 -15.06
C SER A 191 26.57 -6.56 -15.15
N TYR A 192 26.28 -6.04 -16.34
CA TYR A 192 25.22 -5.05 -16.54
C TYR A 192 23.83 -5.61 -16.21
N GLU A 193 23.45 -6.81 -16.68
CA GLU A 193 22.17 -7.42 -16.32
C GLU A 193 22.03 -7.68 -14.81
N VAL A 194 23.12 -8.09 -14.14
CA VAL A 194 23.14 -8.28 -12.68
C VAL A 194 23.05 -6.95 -11.92
N ILE A 195 23.74 -5.91 -12.39
CA ILE A 195 23.71 -4.57 -11.79
C ILE A 195 22.33 -3.93 -12.02
N MET A 196 21.79 -4.00 -13.23
CA MET A 196 20.45 -3.52 -13.57
C MET A 196 19.38 -4.30 -12.82
N GLY A 197 19.51 -5.62 -12.68
CA GLY A 197 18.64 -6.44 -11.83
C GLY A 197 18.71 -6.05 -10.34
N LYS A 198 19.88 -5.62 -9.84
CA LYS A 198 20.03 -5.09 -8.47
C LYS A 198 19.44 -3.68 -8.33
N ILE A 199 19.64 -2.80 -9.30
CA ILE A 199 19.13 -1.41 -9.31
C ILE A 199 17.60 -1.40 -9.43
N ILE A 200 17.01 -2.22 -10.32
CA ILE A 200 15.55 -2.40 -10.44
C ILE A 200 14.93 -2.99 -9.16
N ASN A 201 15.67 -3.86 -8.46
CA ASN A 201 15.25 -4.36 -7.15
C ASN A 201 15.30 -3.28 -6.05
N MET A 202 16.20 -2.29 -6.16
CA MET A 202 16.28 -1.17 -5.20
C MET A 202 15.16 -0.15 -5.40
N GLU A 203 14.74 0.13 -6.64
CA GLU A 203 13.60 1.04 -6.91
C GLU A 203 12.23 0.47 -6.49
N ASN A 204 12.10 -0.85 -6.38
CA ASN A 204 10.86 -1.53 -5.96
C ASN A 204 10.86 -2.00 -4.49
N GLN A 205 11.82 -1.54 -3.69
CA GLN A 205 11.93 -1.95 -2.29
C GLN A 205 10.89 -1.23 -1.41
N ILE A 206 9.95 -1.99 -0.85
CA ILE A 206 9.01 -1.49 0.15
C ILE A 206 9.76 -1.16 1.45
N THR A 207 9.69 0.09 1.89
CA THR A 207 10.44 0.59 3.07
C THR A 207 9.56 0.83 4.29
N ASN A 208 8.24 0.97 4.09
CA ASN A 208 7.32 1.21 5.18
C ASN A 208 5.90 0.66 4.95
N VAL A 209 5.14 0.58 6.04
CA VAL A 209 3.78 0.00 6.05
C VAL A 209 2.79 0.76 5.17
N ASN A 210 2.93 2.07 4.98
CA ASN A 210 1.96 2.85 4.19
C ASN A 210 2.04 2.55 2.69
N GLU A 211 3.20 2.12 2.19
CA GLU A 211 3.35 1.75 0.77
C GLU A 211 2.46 0.56 0.38
N TYR A 212 2.22 -0.37 1.32
CA TYR A 212 1.29 -1.48 1.09
C TYR A 212 -0.14 -1.04 0.79
N GLU A 213 -0.59 0.09 1.36
CA GLU A 213 -1.93 0.63 1.07
C GLU A 213 -2.05 1.08 -0.39
N ALA A 214 -1.01 1.73 -0.93
CA ALA A 214 -0.96 2.14 -2.33
C ALA A 214 -0.91 0.93 -3.27
N ILE A 215 -0.08 -0.07 -2.96
CA ILE A 215 0.01 -1.31 -3.74
C ILE A 215 -1.31 -2.08 -3.71
N ALA A 216 -1.94 -2.20 -2.53
CA ALA A 216 -3.24 -2.85 -2.39
C ALA A 216 -4.33 -2.13 -3.18
N LYS A 217 -4.32 -0.79 -3.23
CA LYS A 217 -5.24 0.01 -4.04
C LYS A 217 -5.13 -0.29 -5.53
N GLN A 218 -3.92 -0.53 -6.02
CA GLN A 218 -3.67 -0.87 -7.43
C GLN A 218 -4.07 -2.32 -7.76
N LYS A 219 -3.86 -3.26 -6.83
CA LYS A 219 -4.10 -4.70 -7.06
C LYS A 219 -5.55 -5.14 -6.81
N LEU A 220 -6.23 -4.55 -5.83
CA LEU A 220 -7.56 -4.99 -5.43
C LEU A 220 -8.64 -4.37 -6.34
N PRO A 221 -9.71 -5.12 -6.65
CA PRO A 221 -10.91 -4.52 -7.22
C PRO A 221 -11.41 -3.37 -6.32
N LYS A 222 -11.87 -2.27 -6.93
CA LYS A 222 -12.32 -1.06 -6.20
C LYS A 222 -13.25 -1.38 -5.02
N MET A 223 -14.29 -2.19 -5.25
CA MET A 223 -15.24 -2.62 -4.21
C MET A 223 -14.55 -3.29 -3.00
N VAL A 224 -13.52 -4.09 -3.25
CA VAL A 224 -12.77 -4.81 -2.20
C VAL A 224 -11.79 -3.86 -1.49
N TYR A 225 -11.06 -3.03 -2.24
CA TYR A 225 -10.18 -2.04 -1.64
C TYR A 225 -10.97 -1.10 -0.71
N ASP A 226 -12.06 -0.53 -1.22
CA ASP A 226 -12.90 0.41 -0.47
C ASP A 226 -13.55 -0.26 0.75
N PHE A 227 -13.93 -1.54 0.65
CA PHE A 227 -14.44 -2.29 1.81
C PHE A 227 -13.45 -2.28 2.98
N TYR A 228 -12.15 -2.43 2.71
CA TYR A 228 -11.10 -2.39 3.73
C TYR A 228 -10.67 -0.97 4.10
N ALA A 229 -10.52 -0.09 3.12
CA ALA A 229 -9.98 1.25 3.30
C ALA A 229 -10.96 2.17 4.03
N SER A 230 -12.25 2.12 3.67
CA SER A 230 -13.27 3.07 4.14
C SER A 230 -13.43 3.14 5.66
N GLY A 231 -13.73 4.34 6.13
CA GLY A 231 -14.31 4.65 7.44
C GLY A 231 -15.82 4.86 7.35
N ALA A 232 -16.43 5.25 8.46
CA ALA A 232 -17.83 5.66 8.52
C ALA A 232 -17.99 7.12 8.05
N GLU A 233 -19.10 7.40 7.38
CA GLU A 233 -19.52 8.73 6.90
C GLU A 233 -18.38 9.55 6.25
N ASP A 234 -18.06 10.72 6.81
CA ASP A 234 -17.05 11.67 6.30
C ASP A 234 -15.61 11.18 6.51
N GLN A 235 -15.44 10.06 7.22
CA GLN A 235 -14.17 9.43 7.54
C GLN A 235 -13.24 10.36 8.33
N TRP A 236 -13.81 11.29 9.13
CA TRP A 236 -13.05 12.22 9.95
C TRP A 236 -12.19 11.47 10.96
N THR A 237 -12.80 10.53 11.68
CA THR A 237 -12.15 9.67 12.68
C THR A 237 -11.08 8.79 12.04
N LEU A 238 -11.27 8.38 10.78
CA LEU A 238 -10.30 7.56 10.07
C LEU A 238 -8.99 8.32 9.84
N LYS A 239 -9.10 9.59 9.46
CA LYS A 239 -7.96 10.50 9.34
C LYS A 239 -7.36 10.78 10.72
N GLU A 240 -8.21 11.12 11.69
CA GLU A 240 -7.78 11.48 13.04
C GLU A 240 -7.04 10.34 13.77
N ASN A 241 -7.43 9.09 13.53
CA ASN A 241 -6.72 7.92 14.03
C ASN A 241 -5.23 7.91 13.66
N ARG A 242 -4.87 8.44 12.48
CA ARG A 242 -3.46 8.56 12.05
C ARG A 242 -2.85 9.85 12.58
N ASP A 243 -3.56 10.96 12.43
CA ASP A 243 -3.04 12.30 12.74
C ASP A 243 -2.75 12.48 14.24
N ALA A 244 -3.51 11.84 15.12
CA ALA A 244 -3.33 11.96 16.56
C ALA A 244 -1.94 11.54 17.06
N PHE A 245 -1.32 10.56 16.42
CA PHE A 245 0.04 10.17 16.78
C PHE A 245 1.06 11.28 16.50
N SER A 246 0.85 12.11 15.48
CA SER A 246 1.77 13.22 15.14
C SER A 246 1.83 14.32 16.21
N ARG A 247 0.78 14.43 17.03
CA ARG A 247 0.68 15.42 18.13
C ARG A 247 1.38 14.98 19.42
N ILE A 248 1.93 13.77 19.42
CA ILE A 248 2.73 13.21 20.52
C ILE A 248 4.21 13.22 20.10
N LEU A 249 5.04 13.93 20.85
CA LEU A 249 6.48 14.07 20.61
C LEU A 249 7.28 13.23 21.59
N PHE A 250 8.54 12.94 21.26
CA PHE A 250 9.44 12.17 22.12
C PHE A 250 10.31 13.07 23.01
N ARG A 251 10.68 12.52 24.17
CA ARG A 251 11.66 13.06 25.12
C ARG A 251 12.71 11.97 25.38
N PRO A 252 13.61 11.71 24.42
CA PRO A 252 14.57 10.62 24.53
C PRO A 252 15.54 10.84 25.69
N ARG A 253 15.98 9.74 26.31
CA ARG A 253 17.06 9.74 27.30
C ARG A 253 18.35 9.26 26.62
N ILE A 254 19.40 10.08 26.70
CA ILE A 254 20.68 9.81 26.07
C ILE A 254 21.65 9.12 27.03
N LEU A 255 22.73 8.54 26.49
CA LEU A 255 23.79 7.85 27.25
C LEU A 255 23.29 6.67 28.11
N ILE A 256 22.27 5.96 27.62
CA ILE A 256 21.78 4.71 28.20
C ILE A 256 22.27 3.56 27.32
N ASP A 257 22.78 2.49 27.93
CA ASP A 257 23.16 1.28 27.19
C ASP A 257 21.92 0.62 26.57
N VAL A 258 21.90 0.61 25.24
CA VAL A 258 20.88 -0.01 24.40
C VAL A 258 21.50 -1.00 23.41
N SER A 259 22.70 -1.51 23.71
CA SER A 259 23.37 -2.57 22.93
C SER A 259 22.51 -3.83 22.79
N LYS A 260 21.59 -4.04 23.75
CA LYS A 260 20.53 -5.05 23.71
C LYS A 260 19.19 -4.41 24.04
N VAL A 261 18.18 -4.66 23.20
CA VAL A 261 16.80 -4.20 23.40
C VAL A 261 15.88 -5.41 23.49
N ASP A 262 15.18 -5.55 24.62
CA ASP A 262 14.22 -6.62 24.85
C ASP A 262 12.77 -6.12 24.68
N MET A 263 12.09 -6.67 23.68
CA MET A 263 10.69 -6.37 23.36
C MET A 263 9.73 -7.48 23.79
N THR A 264 10.21 -8.54 24.44
CA THR A 264 9.35 -9.63 24.87
C THR A 264 8.35 -9.16 25.93
N THR A 265 7.14 -9.69 25.88
CA THR A 265 6.09 -9.37 26.85
C THR A 265 5.14 -10.55 27.06
N ARG A 266 4.27 -10.44 28.06
CA ARG A 266 3.30 -11.46 28.42
C ARG A 266 1.89 -10.90 28.36
N ILE A 267 1.06 -11.44 27.48
CA ILE A 267 -0.33 -11.04 27.28
C ILE A 267 -1.26 -12.17 27.71
N LEU A 268 -2.13 -11.91 28.69
CA LEU A 268 -3.07 -12.88 29.25
C LEU A 268 -2.42 -14.23 29.61
N GLY A 269 -1.19 -14.18 30.12
CA GLY A 269 -0.42 -15.36 30.50
C GLY A 269 0.48 -15.95 29.42
N PHE A 270 0.42 -15.47 28.17
CA PHE A 270 1.20 -15.99 27.05
C PHE A 270 2.36 -15.07 26.66
N ASN A 271 3.56 -15.64 26.48
CA ASN A 271 4.73 -14.89 26.04
C ASN A 271 4.66 -14.61 24.54
N ILE A 272 4.87 -13.36 24.15
CA ILE A 272 4.99 -12.92 22.76
C ILE A 272 6.31 -12.17 22.56
N SER A 273 6.76 -12.12 21.31
CA SER A 273 8.10 -11.63 20.97
C SER A 273 8.21 -10.10 20.87
N MET A 274 7.07 -9.42 20.79
CA MET A 274 6.94 -7.97 20.66
C MET A 274 5.51 -7.54 21.03
N PRO A 275 5.27 -6.30 21.49
CA PRO A 275 3.95 -5.81 21.89
C PRO A 275 3.11 -5.33 20.69
N ILE A 276 3.08 -6.13 19.61
CA ILE A 276 2.41 -5.83 18.35
C ILE A 276 1.63 -7.08 17.92
N MET A 277 0.31 -7.00 18.00
CA MET A 277 -0.63 -8.08 17.67
C MET A 277 -1.44 -7.74 16.42
N ILE A 278 -2.14 -8.72 15.84
CA ILE A 278 -2.95 -8.53 14.64
C ILE A 278 -4.43 -8.41 15.02
N ALA A 279 -5.06 -7.30 14.62
CA ALA A 279 -6.46 -7.00 14.88
C ALA A 279 -7.38 -7.85 13.98
N PRO A 280 -8.64 -8.09 14.38
CA PRO A 280 -9.59 -8.83 13.57
C PRO A 280 -9.96 -7.98 12.35
N THR A 281 -9.73 -8.52 11.16
CA THR A 281 -10.27 -7.95 9.92
C THR A 281 -11.02 -9.05 9.20
N GLY A 282 -12.31 -8.84 8.93
CA GLY A 282 -13.15 -9.87 8.34
C GLY A 282 -12.89 -10.09 6.85
N MET A 283 -13.18 -11.29 6.37
CA MET A 283 -13.27 -11.66 4.94
C MET A 283 -11.93 -11.56 4.18
N GLN A 284 -10.81 -11.96 4.81
CA GLN A 284 -9.46 -11.73 4.28
C GLN A 284 -9.20 -12.45 2.95
N LYS A 285 -9.99 -13.47 2.63
CA LYS A 285 -10.01 -14.11 1.30
C LYS A 285 -10.40 -13.18 0.15
N LEU A 286 -11.02 -12.02 0.42
CA LEU A 286 -11.21 -10.98 -0.59
C LEU A 286 -9.88 -10.32 -0.97
N ALA A 287 -8.93 -10.25 -0.04
CA ALA A 287 -7.62 -9.64 -0.28
C ALA A 287 -6.63 -10.62 -0.92
N HIS A 288 -6.65 -11.89 -0.50
CA HIS A 288 -5.75 -12.92 -1.03
C HIS A 288 -6.35 -14.31 -0.83
N PRO A 289 -6.20 -15.27 -1.76
CA PRO A 289 -6.83 -16.60 -1.68
C PRO A 289 -6.56 -17.37 -0.38
N GLN A 290 -5.37 -17.20 0.21
CA GLN A 290 -5.00 -17.84 1.47
C GLN A 290 -5.60 -17.17 2.72
N GLY A 291 -6.08 -15.91 2.61
CA GLY A 291 -6.78 -15.16 3.66
C GLY A 291 -6.17 -15.30 5.06
N GLU A 292 -7.05 -15.63 6.01
CA GLU A 292 -6.74 -15.79 7.43
C GLU A 292 -5.66 -16.83 7.70
N CYS A 293 -5.53 -17.87 6.87
CA CYS A 293 -4.50 -18.90 7.06
C CYS A 293 -3.08 -18.34 6.83
N ALA A 294 -2.90 -17.45 5.85
CA ALA A 294 -1.62 -16.78 5.60
C ALA A 294 -1.25 -15.87 6.78
N ILE A 295 -2.23 -15.11 7.29
CA ILE A 295 -2.00 -14.21 8.42
C ILE A 295 -1.69 -15.01 9.70
N ALA A 296 -2.38 -16.12 9.95
CA ALA A 296 -2.11 -16.96 11.12
C ALA A 296 -0.70 -17.57 11.09
N ARG A 297 -0.22 -18.02 9.92
CA ARG A 297 1.17 -18.49 9.78
C ARG A 297 2.19 -17.37 9.98
N ALA A 298 1.94 -16.18 9.44
CA ALA A 298 2.80 -15.02 9.66
C ALA A 298 2.86 -14.60 11.14
N ALA A 299 1.71 -14.54 11.82
CA ALA A 299 1.63 -14.24 13.26
C ALA A 299 2.36 -15.27 14.11
N SER A 300 2.15 -16.56 13.82
CA SER A 300 2.83 -17.67 14.49
C SER A 300 4.35 -17.59 14.30
N ALA A 301 4.83 -17.28 13.09
CA ALA A 301 6.26 -17.17 12.81
C ALA A 301 6.89 -15.93 13.47
N ALA A 302 6.14 -14.84 13.64
CA ALA A 302 6.56 -13.68 14.41
C ALA A 302 6.44 -13.89 15.93
N ASN A 303 5.92 -15.05 16.37
CA ASN A 303 5.57 -15.34 17.76
C ASN A 303 4.76 -14.20 18.40
N THR A 304 3.66 -13.83 17.74
CA THR A 304 2.68 -12.85 18.23
C THR A 304 1.26 -13.39 18.13
N ILE A 305 0.32 -12.67 18.74
CA ILE A 305 -1.10 -13.03 18.78
C ILE A 305 -1.82 -12.45 17.57
N MET A 306 -2.72 -13.25 17.02
CA MET A 306 -3.72 -12.80 16.05
C MET A 306 -5.11 -12.91 16.67
N GLU A 307 -5.85 -11.81 16.67
CA GLU A 307 -7.30 -11.85 16.86
C GLU A 307 -7.96 -12.20 15.52
N VAL A 308 -8.70 -13.31 15.50
CA VAL A 308 -9.26 -13.86 14.27
C VAL A 308 -10.55 -14.60 14.58
N ALA A 309 -11.40 -14.72 13.56
CA ALA A 309 -12.61 -15.49 13.69
C ALA A 309 -12.38 -16.98 13.32
N SER A 310 -11.39 -17.32 12.49
CA SER A 310 -11.11 -18.68 11.98
C SER A 310 -9.86 -19.34 12.59
N THR A 311 -9.73 -20.66 12.39
CA THR A 311 -8.61 -21.45 12.94
C THR A 311 -7.29 -21.27 12.19
N GLY A 312 -6.15 -21.45 12.87
CA GLY A 312 -4.80 -21.39 12.30
C GLY A 312 -3.73 -21.81 13.33
N PRO A 313 -2.43 -21.76 13.01
CA PRO A 313 -1.38 -21.98 14.01
C PRO A 313 -1.20 -20.76 14.93
N GLY A 314 -0.44 -20.93 16.03
CA GLY A 314 -0.08 -19.85 16.95
C GLY A 314 -1.14 -19.49 17.99
N ILE A 315 -0.79 -18.52 18.86
CA ILE A 315 -1.69 -17.99 19.89
C ILE A 315 -2.74 -17.10 19.21
N ARG A 316 -4.02 -17.40 19.45
CA ARG A 316 -5.14 -16.73 18.77
C ARG A 316 -6.22 -16.35 19.75
N PHE A 317 -6.79 -15.16 19.55
CA PHE A 317 -7.98 -14.68 20.26
C PHE A 317 -9.17 -14.68 19.31
N PHE A 318 -10.35 -15.05 19.82
CA PHE A 318 -11.55 -15.22 19.01
C PHE A 318 -12.43 -13.97 19.09
N GLN A 319 -12.55 -13.23 17.99
CA GLN A 319 -13.46 -12.08 17.92
C GLN A 319 -14.91 -12.56 17.87
N LEU A 320 -15.74 -12.03 18.78
CA LEU A 320 -17.14 -12.38 18.92
C LEU A 320 -18.03 -11.13 18.87
N TYR A 321 -19.11 -11.24 18.09
CA TYR A 321 -20.28 -10.38 18.24
C TYR A 321 -21.34 -11.10 19.06
N MET A 322 -22.10 -10.34 19.84
CA MET A 322 -23.28 -10.88 20.50
C MET A 322 -24.43 -10.99 19.48
N PHE A 323 -24.96 -12.19 19.31
CA PHE A 323 -26.10 -12.47 18.44
C PHE A 323 -27.36 -12.67 19.26
N LYS A 324 -28.53 -12.30 18.69
CA LYS A 324 -29.85 -12.43 19.33
C LYS A 324 -30.09 -13.86 19.82
N ASP A 325 -29.74 -14.84 18.99
CA ASP A 325 -29.69 -16.24 19.42
C ASP A 325 -28.44 -16.52 20.25
N ARG A 326 -28.63 -16.63 21.57
CA ARG A 326 -27.57 -16.96 22.53
C ARG A 326 -27.07 -18.41 22.39
N ASN A 327 -27.85 -19.31 21.79
CA ASN A 327 -27.38 -20.66 21.47
C ASN A 327 -26.31 -20.62 20.38
N LEU A 328 -26.51 -19.80 19.33
CA LEU A 328 -25.49 -19.59 18.30
C LEU A 328 -24.17 -19.06 18.90
N VAL A 329 -24.26 -18.10 19.81
CA VAL A 329 -23.08 -17.57 20.54
C VAL A 329 -22.39 -18.68 21.32
N THR A 330 -23.17 -19.51 22.03
CA THR A 330 -22.64 -20.66 22.79
C THR A 330 -21.90 -21.64 21.88
N GLN A 331 -22.48 -21.99 20.73
CA GLN A 331 -21.85 -22.87 19.75
C GLN A 331 -20.54 -22.31 19.20
N LEU A 332 -20.50 -21.00 18.88
CA LEU A 332 -19.31 -20.31 18.41
C LEU A 332 -18.19 -20.31 19.45
N VAL A 333 -18.52 -20.00 20.70
CA VAL A 333 -17.56 -19.98 21.81
C VAL A 333 -17.00 -21.39 22.06
N ARG A 334 -17.85 -22.42 22.11
CA ARG A 334 -17.39 -23.82 22.24
C ARG A 334 -16.52 -24.26 21.06
N ARG A 335 -16.83 -23.80 19.84
CA ARG A 335 -15.98 -24.05 18.66
C ARG A 335 -14.62 -23.39 18.81
N ALA A 336 -14.56 -22.16 19.32
CA ALA A 336 -13.31 -21.46 19.58
C ALA A 336 -12.46 -22.18 20.67
N GLU A 337 -13.08 -22.61 21.77
CA GLU A 337 -12.40 -23.41 22.81
C GLU A 337 -11.79 -24.69 22.23
N ARG A 338 -12.57 -25.48 21.47
CA ARG A 338 -12.09 -26.70 20.82
C ARG A 338 -10.96 -26.45 19.81
N ALA A 339 -10.97 -25.30 19.15
CA ALA A 339 -9.92 -24.90 18.21
C ALA A 339 -8.66 -24.31 18.89
N GLY A 340 -8.62 -24.30 20.23
CA GLY A 340 -7.46 -23.90 21.02
C GLY A 340 -7.25 -22.38 21.12
N PHE A 341 -8.28 -21.58 20.85
CA PHE A 341 -8.23 -20.14 21.10
C PHE A 341 -8.00 -19.85 22.59
N LYS A 342 -7.34 -18.72 22.87
CA LYS A 342 -6.84 -18.38 24.21
C LYS A 342 -7.58 -17.24 24.91
N ALA A 343 -8.48 -16.56 24.19
CA ALA A 343 -9.36 -15.54 24.74
C ALA A 343 -10.56 -15.34 23.81
N VAL A 344 -11.64 -14.77 24.34
CA VAL A 344 -12.79 -14.25 23.57
C VAL A 344 -12.71 -12.73 23.58
N VAL A 345 -12.71 -12.11 22.42
CA VAL A 345 -12.76 -10.66 22.26
C VAL A 345 -14.18 -10.24 21.90
N LEU A 346 -14.94 -9.79 22.89
CA LEU A 346 -16.30 -9.33 22.71
C LEU A 346 -16.30 -7.91 22.14
N THR A 347 -16.83 -7.74 20.94
CA THR A 347 -16.95 -6.42 20.31
C THR A 347 -18.23 -5.73 20.76
N ALA A 348 -18.09 -4.62 21.49
CA ALA A 348 -19.18 -3.86 22.09
C ALA A 348 -19.57 -2.60 21.30
N ASP A 349 -18.68 -2.08 20.44
CA ASP A 349 -18.87 -0.83 19.67
C ASP A 349 -19.74 -0.97 18.41
N ARG A 350 -20.46 -2.08 18.25
CA ARG A 350 -21.23 -2.39 17.03
C ARG A 350 -22.63 -2.95 17.31
N PRO A 351 -23.51 -2.25 18.03
CA PRO A 351 -24.92 -2.63 18.13
C PRO A 351 -25.63 -2.53 16.76
N PHE A 352 -25.21 -1.56 15.93
CA PHE A 352 -25.56 -1.43 14.53
C PHE A 352 -24.28 -1.35 13.68
N ILE A 353 -24.42 -1.51 12.36
CA ILE A 353 -23.30 -1.30 11.44
C ILE A 353 -23.18 0.18 11.10
N GLY A 354 -21.97 0.73 11.25
CA GLY A 354 -21.64 2.08 10.81
C GLY A 354 -21.87 2.26 9.30
N ARG A 355 -22.24 3.49 8.91
CA ARG A 355 -22.60 3.81 7.54
C ARG A 355 -21.34 4.08 6.72
N ARG A 356 -20.88 3.08 5.97
CA ARG A 356 -19.72 3.22 5.07
C ARG A 356 -20.20 3.50 3.66
N GLU A 357 -20.05 4.75 3.21
CA GLU A 357 -20.63 5.20 1.96
C GLU A 357 -20.05 4.51 0.73
N ASP A 358 -18.76 4.18 0.74
CA ASP A 358 -18.13 3.48 -0.38
C ASP A 358 -18.72 2.08 -0.59
N ASP A 359 -19.09 1.39 0.48
CA ASP A 359 -19.81 0.10 0.36
C ASP A 359 -21.18 0.27 -0.28
N ILE A 360 -21.87 1.37 0.02
CA ILE A 360 -23.19 1.68 -0.55
C ILE A 360 -23.03 2.00 -2.04
N LYS A 361 -22.09 2.91 -2.38
CA LYS A 361 -21.80 3.33 -3.75
C LYS A 361 -21.33 2.16 -4.63
N ASN A 362 -20.52 1.27 -4.08
CA ASN A 362 -20.04 0.08 -4.79
C ASN A 362 -21.05 -1.08 -4.77
N GLY A 363 -22.16 -0.97 -4.04
CA GLY A 363 -23.13 -2.06 -3.86
C GLY A 363 -22.50 -3.32 -3.29
N PHE A 364 -21.66 -3.20 -2.26
CA PHE A 364 -20.80 -4.27 -1.75
C PHE A 364 -21.57 -5.57 -1.48
N ARG A 365 -21.10 -6.66 -2.09
CA ARG A 365 -21.60 -8.03 -1.91
C ARG A 365 -20.41 -8.98 -1.78
N LEU A 366 -20.60 -10.07 -1.04
CA LEU A 366 -19.61 -11.14 -1.05
C LEU A 366 -19.60 -11.85 -2.40
N PRO A 367 -18.42 -12.08 -3.00
CA PRO A 367 -18.27 -12.99 -4.11
C PRO A 367 -18.78 -14.40 -3.75
N PRO A 368 -19.38 -15.17 -4.69
CA PRO A 368 -19.97 -16.48 -4.40
C PRO A 368 -19.00 -17.51 -3.80
N ASN A 369 -17.71 -17.37 -4.09
CA ASN A 369 -16.64 -18.26 -3.62
C ASN A 369 -16.13 -17.90 -2.20
N VAL A 370 -16.68 -16.89 -1.55
CA VAL A 370 -16.30 -16.46 -0.19
C VAL A 370 -17.48 -16.66 0.76
N THR A 371 -17.28 -17.49 1.78
CA THR A 371 -18.29 -17.78 2.81
C THR A 371 -17.75 -17.51 4.22
N LEU A 372 -18.66 -17.22 5.15
CA LEU A 372 -18.31 -17.01 6.55
C LEU A 372 -18.19 -18.37 7.27
N LYS A 373 -17.01 -18.98 7.18
CA LYS A 373 -16.73 -20.36 7.61
C LYS A 373 -17.09 -20.71 9.06
N ASN A 374 -17.17 -19.73 9.96
CA ASN A 374 -17.52 -19.98 11.36
C ASN A 374 -18.98 -20.36 11.55
N PHE A 375 -19.84 -19.91 10.64
CA PHE A 375 -21.28 -20.18 10.66
C PHE A 375 -21.65 -21.44 9.87
N GLU A 376 -20.68 -22.03 9.15
CA GLU A 376 -20.89 -23.28 8.44
C GLU A 376 -21.14 -24.42 9.44
N GLY A 377 -22.28 -25.10 9.27
CA GLY A 377 -22.72 -26.20 10.13
C GLY A 377 -23.29 -25.78 11.49
N LEU A 378 -23.56 -24.49 11.70
CA LEU A 378 -24.25 -24.02 12.92
C LEU A 378 -25.75 -23.93 12.70
N ASP A 379 -26.50 -24.21 13.75
CA ASP A 379 -27.95 -24.05 13.76
C ASP A 379 -28.30 -22.57 13.94
N PHE A 380 -29.15 -22.04 13.03
CA PHE A 380 -29.62 -20.66 13.03
C PHE A 380 -31.07 -20.52 13.50
N GLY A 381 -31.71 -21.60 13.95
CA GLY A 381 -33.07 -21.58 14.52
C GLY A 381 -34.20 -21.30 13.53
N GLU A 382 -33.91 -20.87 12.29
CA GLU A 382 -34.89 -20.70 11.22
C GLU A 382 -34.62 -21.65 10.06
N LYS A 383 -35.66 -22.40 9.67
CA LYS A 383 -35.70 -23.22 8.45
C LYS A 383 -35.55 -22.32 7.22
N ASN A 384 -34.34 -21.96 6.81
CA ASN A 384 -34.10 -21.38 5.49
C ASN A 384 -32.79 -21.88 4.86
N LYS A 385 -32.97 -22.80 3.91
CA LYS A 385 -32.04 -23.22 2.89
C LYS A 385 -31.74 -22.04 1.95
N ALA A 386 -30.73 -21.23 2.24
CA ALA A 386 -29.99 -20.44 1.24
C ALA A 386 -28.79 -19.74 1.91
N GLY A 387 -27.58 -20.17 1.53
CA GLY A 387 -26.24 -19.62 1.81
C GLY A 387 -26.07 -18.51 2.85
N SER A 388 -25.17 -18.73 3.82
CA SER A 388 -24.69 -17.78 4.84
C SER A 388 -24.23 -16.43 4.26
N SER A 389 -25.18 -15.53 3.97
CA SER A 389 -24.88 -14.23 3.40
C SER A 389 -24.49 -13.25 4.51
N VAL A 390 -23.58 -12.32 4.19
CA VAL A 390 -23.16 -11.26 5.12
C VAL A 390 -24.32 -10.38 5.56
N SER A 391 -25.33 -10.19 4.70
CA SER A 391 -26.54 -9.44 5.03
C SER A 391 -27.40 -10.14 6.08
N GLN A 392 -27.52 -11.47 6.03
CA GLN A 392 -28.27 -12.24 7.05
C GLN A 392 -27.54 -12.22 8.39
N THR A 393 -26.24 -12.55 8.44
CA THR A 393 -25.48 -12.53 9.70
C THR A 393 -25.49 -11.16 10.40
N ARG A 394 -25.49 -10.06 9.64
CA ARG A 394 -25.63 -8.69 10.19
C ARG A 394 -26.95 -8.46 10.92
N ARG A 395 -28.07 -9.04 10.45
CA ARG A 395 -29.41 -8.85 11.06
C ARG A 395 -29.58 -9.57 12.40
N HIS A 396 -28.71 -10.54 12.68
CA HIS A 396 -28.72 -11.31 13.91
C HIS A 396 -27.86 -10.70 15.02
N ILE A 397 -27.05 -9.66 14.75
CA ILE A 397 -26.34 -8.94 15.82
C ILE A 397 -27.40 -8.34 16.75
N ASP A 398 -27.15 -8.47 18.05
CA ASP A 398 -28.08 -8.04 19.09
C ASP A 398 -27.80 -6.59 19.52
N PRO A 399 -28.66 -5.62 19.16
CA PRO A 399 -28.49 -4.24 19.58
C PRO A 399 -28.79 -4.02 21.07
N SER A 400 -29.36 -5.02 21.77
CA SER A 400 -29.67 -4.94 23.21
C SER A 400 -28.53 -5.39 24.12
N LEU A 401 -27.36 -5.70 23.54
CA LEU A 401 -26.14 -6.06 24.27
C LEU A 401 -25.86 -5.05 25.39
N ASN A 402 -25.69 -5.56 26.61
CA ASN A 402 -25.37 -4.76 27.78
C ASN A 402 -24.42 -5.51 28.73
N TRP A 403 -24.02 -4.86 29.82
CA TRP A 403 -23.05 -5.42 30.77
C TRP A 403 -23.50 -6.74 31.46
N LYS A 404 -24.80 -7.04 31.52
CA LYS A 404 -25.28 -8.34 32.04
C LYS A 404 -24.93 -9.48 31.10
N ASP A 405 -24.86 -9.22 29.78
CA ASP A 405 -24.47 -10.22 28.80
C ASP A 405 -22.99 -10.59 28.92
N VAL A 406 -22.13 -9.68 29.41
CA VAL A 406 -20.74 -10.01 29.75
C VAL A 406 -20.70 -11.03 30.88
N LYS A 407 -21.52 -10.85 31.92
CA LYS A 407 -21.67 -11.82 33.02
C LYS A 407 -22.22 -13.15 32.52
N TRP A 408 -23.23 -13.12 31.65
CA TRP A 408 -23.73 -14.34 31.01
C TRP A 408 -22.65 -15.05 30.19
N LEU A 409 -21.85 -14.32 29.40
CA LEU A 409 -20.77 -14.90 28.60
C LEU A 409 -19.73 -15.61 29.49
N GLN A 410 -19.41 -15.05 30.67
CA GLN A 410 -18.55 -15.67 31.68
C GLN A 410 -19.11 -17.01 32.21
N THR A 411 -20.43 -17.25 32.14
CA THR A 411 -21.03 -18.53 32.58
C THR A 411 -20.85 -19.66 31.57
N ILE A 412 -20.60 -19.35 30.30
CA ILE A 412 -20.54 -20.36 29.22
C ILE A 412 -19.12 -20.68 28.75
N THR A 413 -18.11 -19.92 29.19
CA THR A 413 -16.69 -20.14 28.87
C THR A 413 -15.77 -19.82 30.03
N SER A 414 -14.64 -20.53 30.09
CA SER A 414 -13.52 -20.21 30.99
C SER A 414 -12.41 -19.41 30.31
N LEU A 415 -12.54 -19.11 29.02
CA LEU A 415 -11.58 -18.27 28.32
C LEU A 415 -11.60 -16.84 28.87
N PRO A 416 -10.43 -16.18 29.01
CA PRO A 416 -10.36 -14.75 29.28
C PRO A 416 -11.23 -13.96 28.30
N ILE A 417 -12.09 -13.09 28.82
CA ILE A 417 -12.90 -12.18 28.00
C ILE A 417 -12.21 -10.83 27.93
N VAL A 418 -12.03 -10.31 26.73
CA VAL A 418 -11.52 -8.96 26.47
C VAL A 418 -12.64 -8.16 25.81
N VAL A 419 -12.95 -6.97 26.32
CA VAL A 419 -13.98 -6.11 25.73
C VAL A 419 -13.33 -5.12 24.76
N LYS A 420 -13.74 -5.17 23.49
CA LYS A 420 -13.23 -4.28 22.43
C LYS A 420 -14.26 -3.20 22.12
N GLY A 421 -13.77 -1.97 21.98
CA GLY A 421 -14.61 -0.82 21.63
C GLY A 421 -14.80 0.20 22.74
N VAL A 422 -13.97 0.13 23.80
CA VAL A 422 -14.05 1.06 24.93
C VAL A 422 -13.35 2.37 24.55
N LEU A 423 -14.02 3.51 24.73
CA LEU A 423 -13.48 4.84 24.41
C LEU A 423 -13.58 5.83 25.58
N THR A 424 -14.04 5.39 26.75
CA THR A 424 -14.30 6.25 27.91
C THR A 424 -13.75 5.63 29.20
N ALA A 425 -13.38 6.48 30.15
CA ALA A 425 -13.00 6.06 31.50
C ALA A 425 -14.16 5.37 32.25
N GLU A 426 -15.39 5.79 32.01
CA GLU A 426 -16.62 5.25 32.61
C GLU A 426 -16.78 3.78 32.26
N ASP A 427 -16.76 3.46 30.98
CA ASP A 427 -16.90 2.08 30.50
C ASP A 427 -15.71 1.22 30.89
N ALA A 428 -14.51 1.81 30.99
CA ALA A 428 -13.33 1.10 31.51
C ALA A 428 -13.51 0.66 32.97
N ARG A 429 -14.07 1.53 33.84
CA ARG A 429 -14.37 1.17 35.24
C ARG A 429 -15.43 0.06 35.30
N ILE A 430 -16.48 0.15 34.48
CA ILE A 430 -17.53 -0.88 34.43
C ILE A 430 -16.94 -2.20 33.94
N ALA A 431 -16.06 -2.20 32.93
CA ALA A 431 -15.39 -3.39 32.44
C ALA A 431 -14.60 -4.09 33.56
N VAL A 432 -13.85 -3.33 34.37
CA VAL A 432 -13.14 -3.88 35.53
C VAL A 432 -14.10 -4.48 36.56
N GLN A 433 -15.18 -3.77 36.90
CA GLN A 433 -16.21 -4.29 37.82
C GLN A 433 -16.91 -5.56 37.25
N ALA A 434 -17.07 -5.63 35.93
CA ALA A 434 -17.59 -6.79 35.25
C ALA A 434 -16.61 -7.99 35.28
N GLY A 435 -15.36 -7.81 35.70
CA GLY A 435 -14.37 -8.88 35.86
C GLY A 435 -13.87 -9.43 34.53
N VAL A 436 -13.79 -8.59 33.50
CA VAL A 436 -13.16 -8.98 32.23
C VAL A 436 -11.64 -9.04 32.38
N ALA A 437 -10.95 -9.79 31.52
CA ALA A 437 -9.50 -9.96 31.59
C ALA A 437 -8.71 -8.81 30.96
N GLY A 438 -9.36 -7.99 30.13
CA GLY A 438 -8.76 -6.83 29.50
C GLY A 438 -9.75 -6.02 28.68
N ILE A 439 -9.28 -4.88 28.18
CA ILE A 439 -10.03 -4.00 27.27
C ILE A 439 -9.18 -3.63 26.06
N ILE A 440 -9.82 -3.42 24.91
CA ILE A 440 -9.20 -2.82 23.73
C ILE A 440 -9.83 -1.45 23.51
N VAL A 441 -9.01 -0.41 23.69
CA VAL A 441 -9.33 0.97 23.33
C VAL A 441 -9.38 1.03 21.81
N SER A 442 -10.58 1.15 21.25
CA SER A 442 -10.83 0.96 19.83
C SER A 442 -12.07 1.72 19.41
N ASN A 443 -12.02 2.32 18.21
CA ASN A 443 -13.19 2.84 17.52
C ASN A 443 -13.49 2.01 16.25
N HIS A 444 -13.20 0.71 16.32
CA HIS A 444 -13.37 -0.24 15.22
C HIS A 444 -12.59 0.13 13.94
N GLY A 445 -11.46 0.82 14.10
CA GLY A 445 -10.71 1.38 12.97
C GLY A 445 -11.48 2.48 12.23
N ALA A 446 -12.26 3.28 12.96
CA ALA A 446 -13.10 4.38 12.46
C ALA A 446 -14.22 3.96 11.51
N ARG A 447 -14.89 2.83 11.79
CA ARG A 447 -15.89 2.21 10.90
C ARG A 447 -17.30 2.14 11.48
N GLN A 448 -17.51 2.69 12.68
CA GLN A 448 -18.82 2.66 13.37
C GLN A 448 -19.41 4.06 13.46
N LEU A 449 -19.09 4.81 14.51
CA LEU A 449 -19.51 6.19 14.70
C LEU A 449 -18.37 7.13 14.28
N ASP A 450 -18.61 8.04 13.34
CA ASP A 450 -17.66 9.11 13.02
C ASP A 450 -17.69 10.23 14.08
N TYR A 451 -16.65 11.08 14.11
CA TYR A 451 -16.37 12.09 15.14
C TYR A 451 -16.12 11.58 16.57
N VAL A 452 -15.86 10.28 16.75
CA VAL A 452 -15.30 9.76 18.01
C VAL A 452 -13.80 10.06 18.09
N PRO A 453 -13.21 10.19 19.29
CA PRO A 453 -11.77 10.45 19.40
C PRO A 453 -10.94 9.31 18.81
N ALA A 454 -9.71 9.64 18.38
CA ALA A 454 -8.73 8.60 18.10
C ALA A 454 -8.41 7.81 19.39
N PRO A 455 -8.26 6.47 19.35
CA PRO A 455 -8.02 5.66 20.53
C PRO A 455 -6.80 6.11 21.34
N ILE A 456 -5.76 6.61 20.67
CA ILE A 456 -4.56 7.14 21.33
C ILE A 456 -4.84 8.39 22.18
N MET A 457 -5.88 9.16 21.86
CA MET A 457 -6.25 10.39 22.60
C MET A 457 -6.92 10.08 23.94
N VAL A 458 -7.70 9.00 24.00
CA VAL A 458 -8.42 8.55 25.22
C VAL A 458 -7.68 7.42 25.96
N LEU A 459 -6.57 6.94 25.43
CA LEU A 459 -5.82 5.84 26.04
C LEU A 459 -5.37 6.15 27.48
N GLU A 460 -4.85 7.36 27.72
CA GLU A 460 -4.28 7.71 29.04
C GLU A 460 -5.35 7.78 30.14
N GLU A 461 -6.55 8.32 29.84
CA GLU A 461 -7.65 8.35 30.82
C GLU A 461 -8.16 6.94 31.14
N ILE A 462 -8.24 6.06 30.14
CA ILE A 462 -8.68 4.68 30.30
C ILE A 462 -7.67 3.88 31.12
N VAL A 463 -6.37 4.02 30.82
CA VAL A 463 -5.30 3.39 31.61
C VAL A 463 -5.38 3.83 33.07
N LYS A 464 -5.62 5.12 33.34
CA LYS A 464 -5.82 5.63 34.70
C LYS A 464 -7.05 5.02 35.37
N ALA A 465 -8.18 4.92 34.66
CA ALA A 465 -9.42 4.35 35.18
C ALA A 465 -9.33 2.85 35.50
N VAL A 466 -8.48 2.12 34.75
CA VAL A 466 -8.24 0.68 34.97
C VAL A 466 -7.37 0.43 36.21
N GLU A 467 -6.47 1.35 36.56
CA GLU A 467 -5.58 1.25 37.74
C GLU A 467 -4.73 -0.03 37.74
N GLY A 468 -4.30 -0.48 36.55
CA GLY A 468 -3.46 -1.68 36.40
C GLY A 468 -4.13 -3.01 36.72
N ARG A 469 -5.44 -3.03 36.99
CA ARG A 469 -6.18 -4.26 37.39
C ARG A 469 -6.35 -5.27 36.25
N ILE A 470 -6.40 -4.80 35.01
CA ILE A 470 -6.56 -5.63 33.79
C ILE A 470 -5.67 -5.09 32.67
N GLY A 471 -5.45 -5.90 31.62
CA GLY A 471 -4.67 -5.46 30.46
C GLY A 471 -5.42 -4.41 29.63
N VAL A 472 -4.71 -3.35 29.21
CA VAL A 472 -5.24 -2.31 28.31
C VAL A 472 -4.53 -2.39 26.98
N PHE A 473 -5.26 -2.71 25.92
CA PHE A 473 -4.75 -2.75 24.55
C PHE A 473 -5.30 -1.58 23.74
N VAL A 474 -4.68 -1.26 22.61
CA VAL A 474 -5.18 -0.20 21.72
C VAL A 474 -5.02 -0.59 20.26
N ASP A 475 -5.99 -0.19 19.43
CA ASP A 475 -5.91 -0.29 17.97
C ASP A 475 -6.23 1.06 17.32
N GLY A 476 -6.21 1.11 15.99
CA GLY A 476 -6.57 2.30 15.22
C GLY A 476 -5.36 3.16 14.83
N GLY A 477 -5.20 3.39 13.52
CA GLY A 477 -4.22 4.36 12.99
C GLY A 477 -2.73 3.97 13.03
N ILE A 478 -2.34 2.96 13.80
CA ILE A 478 -0.94 2.54 13.97
C ILE A 478 -0.30 2.09 12.66
N ARG A 479 0.80 2.73 12.26
CA ARG A 479 1.54 2.46 11.01
C ARG A 479 3.06 2.48 11.17
N ARG A 480 3.56 2.95 12.31
CA ARG A 480 5.00 3.03 12.62
C ARG A 480 5.34 2.41 13.97
N GLY A 481 6.58 1.95 14.14
CA GLY A 481 7.13 1.55 15.43
C GLY A 481 7.13 2.69 16.46
N THR A 482 7.22 3.94 16.00
CA THR A 482 7.05 5.13 16.85
C THR A 482 5.62 5.30 17.37
N ASP A 483 4.60 4.91 16.60
CA ASP A 483 3.20 4.90 17.07
C ASP A 483 3.02 3.87 18.18
N VAL A 484 3.62 2.68 18.01
CA VAL A 484 3.64 1.63 19.04
C VAL A 484 4.29 2.15 20.31
N TYR A 485 5.48 2.74 20.23
CA TYR A 485 6.17 3.30 21.40
C TYR A 485 5.32 4.33 22.13
N LYS A 486 4.65 5.24 21.41
CA LYS A 486 3.77 6.26 21.99
C LYS A 486 2.61 5.64 22.76
N ALA A 487 1.97 4.61 22.21
CA ALA A 487 0.90 3.87 22.89
C ALA A 487 1.40 3.19 24.18
N LEU A 488 2.56 2.55 24.13
CA LEU A 488 3.18 1.92 25.30
C LEU A 488 3.54 2.96 26.38
N ALA A 489 4.07 4.12 25.98
CA ALA A 489 4.40 5.22 26.89
C ALA A 489 3.16 5.84 27.55
N LEU A 490 1.98 5.75 26.93
CA LEU A 490 0.69 6.11 27.52
C LEU A 490 0.08 5.00 28.39
N GLY A 491 0.70 3.82 28.45
CA GLY A 491 0.34 2.72 29.35
C GLY A 491 -0.43 1.57 28.70
N ALA A 492 -0.54 1.52 27.37
CA ALA A 492 -1.01 0.29 26.72
C ALA A 492 -0.04 -0.88 26.99
N SER A 493 -0.58 -2.07 27.23
CA SER A 493 0.20 -3.30 27.38
C SER A 493 0.72 -3.83 26.03
N SER A 494 -0.02 -3.58 24.95
CA SER A 494 0.31 -3.95 23.57
C SER A 494 -0.66 -3.28 22.61
N VAL A 495 -0.30 -3.25 21.33
CA VAL A 495 -1.16 -2.70 20.27
C VAL A 495 -1.67 -3.76 19.31
N PHE A 496 -2.73 -3.44 18.57
CA PHE A 496 -3.25 -4.25 17.46
C PHE A 496 -3.19 -3.48 16.12
N ILE A 497 -2.82 -4.17 15.04
CA ILE A 497 -2.82 -3.63 13.67
C ILE A 497 -3.82 -4.38 12.76
N GLY A 498 -4.66 -3.63 12.04
CA GLY A 498 -5.69 -4.19 11.14
C GLY A 498 -5.35 -4.00 9.66
N ARG A 499 -5.73 -2.86 9.09
CA ARG A 499 -5.59 -2.55 7.65
C ARG A 499 -4.19 -2.80 7.07
N ALA A 500 -3.13 -2.46 7.81
CA ALA A 500 -1.75 -2.73 7.40
C ALA A 500 -1.52 -4.21 7.01
N VAL A 501 -2.10 -5.12 7.80
CA VAL A 501 -2.00 -6.56 7.58
C VAL A 501 -2.75 -6.95 6.30
N VAL A 502 -3.99 -6.51 6.13
CA VAL A 502 -4.78 -6.88 4.94
C VAL A 502 -4.25 -6.26 3.64
N PHE A 503 -3.73 -5.03 3.70
CA PHE A 503 -3.10 -4.42 2.53
C PHE A 503 -1.81 -5.15 2.12
N SER A 504 -0.98 -5.52 3.10
CA SER A 504 0.21 -6.33 2.80
C SER A 504 -0.11 -7.76 2.35
N LEU A 505 -1.20 -8.34 2.86
CA LEU A 505 -1.74 -9.61 2.39
C LEU A 505 -2.17 -9.52 0.92
N ALA A 506 -2.86 -8.45 0.54
CA ALA A 506 -3.24 -8.21 -0.85
C ALA A 506 -2.03 -8.00 -1.77
N ALA A 507 -0.98 -7.35 -1.26
CA ALA A 507 0.21 -7.05 -2.04
C ALA A 507 1.09 -8.28 -2.29
N GLU A 508 1.41 -9.05 -1.24
CA GLU A 508 2.44 -10.10 -1.27
C GLU A 508 2.07 -11.34 -0.44
N GLY A 509 0.78 -11.56 -0.16
CA GLY A 509 0.31 -12.72 0.59
C GLY A 509 0.92 -12.81 2.00
N GLU A 510 1.28 -14.03 2.43
CA GLU A 510 1.95 -14.25 3.71
C GLU A 510 3.28 -13.47 3.83
N GLY A 511 4.02 -13.34 2.73
CA GLY A 511 5.31 -12.64 2.70
C GLY A 511 5.16 -11.17 3.06
N GLY A 512 4.12 -10.50 2.54
CA GLY A 512 3.81 -9.11 2.88
C GLY A 512 3.47 -8.92 4.36
N VAL A 513 2.67 -9.83 4.92
CA VAL A 513 2.29 -9.78 6.34
C VAL A 513 3.52 -9.96 7.24
N ARG A 514 4.41 -10.91 6.90
CA ARG A 514 5.69 -11.09 7.60
C ARG A 514 6.56 -9.84 7.53
N LYS A 515 6.63 -9.20 6.36
CA LYS A 515 7.39 -7.94 6.17
C LYS A 515 6.81 -6.80 7.01
N VAL A 516 5.48 -6.61 7.06
CA VAL A 516 4.86 -5.59 7.93
C VAL A 516 5.18 -5.82 9.41
N LEU A 517 5.05 -7.05 9.89
CA LEU A 517 5.37 -7.38 11.28
C LEU A 517 6.85 -7.12 11.58
N LYS A 518 7.75 -7.50 10.65
CA LYS A 518 9.18 -7.23 10.77
C LYS A 518 9.49 -5.73 10.77
N MET A 519 8.94 -4.96 9.84
CA MET A 519 9.17 -3.50 9.77
C MET A 519 8.76 -2.81 11.06
N LEU A 520 7.56 -3.11 11.58
CA LEU A 520 7.10 -2.49 12.82
C LEU A 520 7.95 -2.93 14.04
N ARG A 521 8.43 -4.17 14.04
CA ARG A 521 9.37 -4.68 15.05
C ARG A 521 10.69 -3.92 15.01
N ASP A 522 11.30 -3.81 13.83
CA ASP A 522 12.58 -3.13 13.65
C ASP A 522 12.47 -1.63 13.98
N GLU A 523 11.40 -0.97 13.52
CA GLU A 523 11.12 0.43 13.83
C GLU A 523 10.89 0.65 15.34
N LEU A 524 10.18 -0.26 16.02
CA LEU A 524 9.98 -0.18 17.46
C LEU A 524 11.31 -0.37 18.20
N GLN A 525 12.11 -1.37 17.82
CA GLN A 525 13.41 -1.63 18.41
C GLN A 525 14.33 -0.42 18.28
N LEU A 526 14.39 0.18 17.09
CA LEU A 526 15.16 1.40 16.84
C LEU A 526 14.62 2.57 17.68
N THR A 527 13.31 2.76 17.74
CA THR A 527 12.69 3.81 18.57
C THR A 527 13.03 3.64 20.04
N MET A 528 12.97 2.41 20.56
CA MET A 528 13.34 2.07 21.93
C MET A 528 14.82 2.39 22.21
N ALA A 529 15.72 1.99 21.30
CA ALA A 529 17.13 2.30 21.42
C ALA A 529 17.38 3.83 21.45
N LEU A 530 16.81 4.57 20.50
CA LEU A 530 16.96 6.03 20.40
C LEU A 530 16.30 6.79 21.56
N CYS A 531 15.29 6.21 22.21
CA CYS A 531 14.67 6.78 23.40
C CYS A 531 15.38 6.39 24.71
N GLY A 532 16.40 5.54 24.67
CA GLY A 532 17.11 5.06 25.87
C GLY A 532 16.29 4.05 26.68
N SER A 533 15.50 3.21 26.01
CA SER A 533 14.64 2.20 26.63
C SER A 533 15.09 0.78 26.27
N PRO A 534 15.98 0.15 27.06
CA PRO A 534 16.52 -1.18 26.74
C PRO A 534 15.50 -2.32 26.91
N SER A 535 14.33 -2.04 27.49
CA SER A 535 13.22 -3.00 27.54
C SER A 535 11.88 -2.30 27.73
N LEU A 536 10.76 -2.99 27.48
CA LEU A 536 9.42 -2.39 27.57
C LEU A 536 9.11 -1.72 28.91
N LYS A 537 9.57 -2.28 30.04
CA LYS A 537 9.40 -1.68 31.39
C LYS A 537 10.05 -0.30 31.57
N HIS A 538 10.99 0.08 30.70
CA HIS A 538 11.62 1.40 30.72
C HIS A 538 10.81 2.43 29.94
N ILE A 539 9.91 1.99 29.06
CA ILE A 539 9.00 2.89 28.35
C ILE A 539 8.02 3.45 29.38
N SER A 540 7.91 4.77 29.42
CA SER A 540 7.10 5.46 30.42
C SER A 540 6.58 6.78 29.88
N ARG A 541 5.60 7.35 30.58
CA ARG A 541 4.97 8.62 30.22
C ARG A 541 5.94 9.79 30.06
N HIS A 542 7.10 9.73 30.75
CA HIS A 542 8.14 10.76 30.68
C HIS A 542 8.89 10.80 29.34
N HIS A 543 8.87 9.71 28.57
CA HIS A 543 9.51 9.62 27.25
C HIS A 543 8.71 10.32 26.14
N ILE A 544 7.53 10.83 26.47
CA ILE A 544 6.68 11.53 25.52
C ILE A 544 6.20 12.87 26.06
N PHE A 545 5.90 13.77 25.13
CA PHE A 545 5.24 15.03 25.38
C PHE A 545 3.95 15.07 24.56
N THR A 546 2.83 15.33 25.22
CA THR A 546 1.55 15.55 24.58
C THR A 546 1.20 17.02 24.77
N ARG A 547 0.80 17.71 23.70
CA ARG A 547 0.07 18.97 23.88
C ARG A 547 -1.28 18.58 24.48
N THR A 548 -1.49 18.86 25.76
CA THR A 548 -2.78 18.65 26.43
C THR A 548 -3.87 19.37 25.63
N THR A 549 -4.72 18.62 24.94
CA THR A 549 -5.88 19.15 24.20
C THR A 549 -7.17 19.12 25.02
N PHE A 550 -7.17 18.48 26.19
CA PHE A 550 -8.30 18.47 27.12
C PHE A 550 -7.92 19.21 28.40
N PRO A 551 -8.74 20.18 28.87
CA PRO A 551 -8.52 20.82 30.15
C PRO A 551 -8.57 19.74 31.23
N SER A 552 -7.55 19.73 32.09
CA SER A 552 -7.35 18.73 33.16
C SER A 552 -8.33 18.87 34.33
N ASN A 553 -9.51 19.47 34.11
CA ASN A 553 -10.57 19.65 35.10
C ASN A 553 -11.94 19.44 34.44
N LEU A 554 -12.41 18.19 34.40
CA LEU A 554 -13.83 17.84 34.32
C LEU A 554 -14.10 16.73 35.34
#